data_AF-A0A7L3ZDX5-F1
#
_entry.id   AF-A0A7L3ZDX5-F1
#
_cell.length_a   1.000
_cell.length_b   1.000
_cell.length_c   1.000
_cell.angle_alpha   90.00
_cell.angle_beta   90.00
_cell.angle_gamma   90.00
#
_symmetry.space_group_name_H-M   'P 1'
#
loop_
_entity.id
_entity.type
_entity.pdbx_description
1 polymer ?
#
loop_
_entity_poly.entity_id
_entity_poly.type
_entity_poly.pdbx_seq_one_letter_code
_entity_poly.pdbx_strand_id
1 'polypeptide(L)'
;QLRTDPSAELRDLPREVFAVDPTNTCQTPNTEVLYRCRKCRRALFRSSSILSHTEGSGPTAFAHKRITDSAQLWGDGQEKCTSYFTEPVQWMEPALLGVMEGQV
;
A
#
# COMPACT_ATOMS: atom_id res chain seq x y z
N GLN A 1 -12.03 -9.51 29.77
CA GLN A 1 -12.19 -8.98 28.41
C GLN A 1 -11.55 -9.98 27.45
N LEU A 2 -12.34 -10.67 26.64
CA LEU A 2 -11.81 -11.51 25.56
C LEU A 2 -11.22 -10.56 24.52
N ARG A 3 -9.89 -10.57 24.38
CA ARG A 3 -9.24 -9.98 23.21
C ARG A 3 -9.56 -10.89 22.04
N THR A 4 -10.41 -10.43 21.12
CA THR A 4 -10.49 -11.02 19.79
C THR A 4 -9.10 -10.88 19.15
N ASP A 5 -8.62 -11.98 18.57
CA ASP A 5 -7.42 -11.94 17.75
C ASP A 5 -7.72 -11.07 16.51
N PRO A 6 -7.01 -9.97 16.26
CA PRO A 6 -7.24 -9.13 15.08
C PRO A 6 -7.21 -9.92 13.77
N SER A 7 -6.45 -11.02 13.75
CA SER A 7 -6.38 -11.93 12.61
C SER A 7 -7.69 -12.69 12.41
N ALA A 8 -8.43 -13.00 13.47
CA ALA A 8 -9.73 -13.66 13.39
C ALA A 8 -10.82 -12.73 12.80
N GLU A 9 -10.80 -11.44 13.17
CA GLU A 9 -11.72 -10.44 12.60
C GLU A 9 -11.47 -10.23 11.10
N LEU A 10 -10.23 -10.40 10.65
CA LEU A 10 -9.87 -10.27 9.24
C LEU A 10 -10.34 -11.45 8.37
N ARG A 11 -10.46 -12.66 8.94
CA ARG A 11 -10.89 -13.87 8.21
C ARG A 11 -12.36 -13.86 7.81
N ASP A 12 -13.18 -13.13 8.55
CA ASP A 12 -14.63 -13.06 8.34
C ASP A 12 -15.04 -11.81 7.54
N LEU A 13 -14.09 -11.00 7.07
CA LEU A 13 -14.38 -9.80 6.28
C LEU A 13 -14.86 -10.18 4.87
N PRO A 14 -15.98 -9.59 4.40
CA PRO A 14 -16.45 -9.79 3.04
C PRO A 14 -15.37 -9.42 2.02
N ARG A 15 -15.21 -10.24 0.98
CA ARG A 15 -14.16 -10.06 -0.04
C ARG A 15 -14.33 -8.76 -0.84
N GLU A 16 -15.53 -8.19 -0.79
CA GLU A 16 -15.94 -6.92 -1.39
C GLU A 16 -15.33 -5.71 -0.69
N VAL A 17 -14.81 -5.87 0.55
CA VAL A 17 -14.09 -4.81 1.27
C VAL A 17 -12.71 -4.56 0.67
N PHE A 18 -12.14 -5.55 -0.01
CA PHE A 18 -10.87 -5.42 -0.71
C PHE A 18 -11.07 -4.82 -2.10
N ALA A 19 -10.12 -3.99 -2.51
CA ALA A 19 -10.03 -3.56 -3.90
C ALA A 19 -9.85 -4.79 -4.83
N VAL A 20 -10.52 -4.76 -5.98
CA VAL A 20 -10.52 -5.88 -6.93
C VAL A 20 -9.12 -6.13 -7.47
N ASP A 21 -8.68 -7.39 -7.50
CA ASP A 21 -7.43 -7.77 -8.15
C ASP A 21 -7.52 -7.45 -9.67
N PRO A 22 -6.65 -6.55 -10.19
CA PRO A 22 -6.68 -6.16 -11.59
C PRO A 22 -6.32 -7.31 -12.55
N THR A 23 -5.78 -8.43 -12.06
CA THR A 23 -5.53 -9.63 -12.87
C THR A 23 -6.76 -10.52 -13.05
N ASN A 24 -7.78 -10.38 -12.19
CA ASN A 24 -9.01 -11.18 -12.25
C ASN A 24 -10.11 -10.57 -13.12
N THR A 25 -9.89 -9.38 -13.70
CA THR A 25 -10.93 -8.61 -14.39
C THR A 25 -10.48 -8.20 -15.79
N CYS A 26 -11.25 -8.61 -16.80
CA CYS A 26 -11.05 -8.19 -18.20
C CYS A 26 -11.56 -6.76 -18.48
N GLN A 27 -12.24 -6.13 -17.52
CA GLN A 27 -12.94 -4.85 -17.69
C GLN A 27 -12.36 -3.81 -16.73
N THR A 28 -11.18 -3.31 -17.05
CA THR A 28 -10.78 -1.98 -16.58
C THR A 28 -11.33 -0.95 -17.55
N PRO A 29 -11.90 0.18 -17.09
CA PRO A 29 -12.13 1.31 -17.97
C PRO A 29 -10.83 1.61 -18.72
N ASN A 30 -10.89 1.80 -20.04
CA ASN A 30 -9.70 2.00 -20.89
C ASN A 30 -8.83 3.21 -20.46
N THR A 31 -9.37 4.06 -19.60
CA THR A 31 -8.75 5.29 -19.09
C THR A 31 -8.05 5.12 -17.73
N GLU A 32 -8.20 3.99 -17.04
CA GLU A 32 -7.65 3.82 -15.69
C GLU A 32 -6.17 3.38 -15.71
N VAL A 33 -5.34 4.01 -14.87
CA VAL A 33 -3.92 3.66 -14.77
C VAL A 33 -3.74 2.40 -13.93
N LEU A 34 -2.98 1.45 -14.48
CA LEU A 34 -2.65 0.17 -13.83
C LEU A 34 -1.19 0.11 -13.42
N TYR A 35 -0.93 -0.10 -12.14
CA TYR A 35 0.40 -0.27 -11.58
C TYR A 35 0.83 -1.72 -11.68
N ARG A 36 2.04 -1.93 -12.19
CA ARG A 36 2.57 -3.26 -12.50
C ARG A 36 3.93 -3.46 -11.89
N CYS A 37 4.20 -4.68 -11.43
CA CYS A 37 5.53 -5.07 -11.00
C CYS A 37 6.53 -4.91 -12.15
N ARG A 38 7.64 -4.22 -11.93
CA ARG A 38 8.66 -3.99 -12.97
C ARG A 38 9.31 -5.29 -13.46
N LYS A 39 9.43 -6.29 -12.58
CA LYS A 39 10.09 -7.58 -12.86
C LYS A 39 9.19 -8.55 -13.63
N CYS A 40 8.02 -8.90 -13.07
CA CYS A 40 7.14 -9.92 -13.64
C CYS A 40 5.96 -9.34 -14.44
N ARG A 41 5.81 -8.01 -14.49
CA ARG A 41 4.73 -7.30 -15.21
C ARG A 41 3.32 -7.58 -14.72
N ARG A 42 3.15 -8.41 -13.67
CA ARG A 42 1.86 -8.65 -13.00
C ARG A 42 1.25 -7.32 -12.55
N ALA A 43 -0.04 -7.13 -12.82
CA ALA A 43 -0.80 -5.98 -12.31
C ALA A 43 -0.99 -6.13 -10.80
N LEU A 44 -0.72 -5.04 -10.08
CA LEU A 44 -0.74 -5.02 -8.61
C LEU A 44 -1.99 -4.30 -8.10
N PHE A 45 -2.25 -3.09 -8.58
CA PHE A 45 -3.40 -2.29 -8.18
C PHE A 45 -3.73 -1.23 -9.24
N ARG A 46 -4.90 -0.60 -9.08
CA ARG A 46 -5.41 0.48 -9.93
C ARG A 46 -5.15 1.84 -9.31
N SER A 47 -5.10 2.90 -10.13
CA SER A 47 -5.01 4.27 -9.61
C SER A 47 -6.15 4.64 -8.67
N SER A 48 -7.34 4.08 -8.85
CA SER A 48 -8.48 4.28 -7.94
C SER A 48 -8.24 3.76 -6.53
N SER A 49 -7.33 2.78 -6.36
CA SER A 49 -7.01 2.21 -5.05
C SER A 49 -5.93 3.00 -4.29
N ILE A 50 -5.43 4.12 -4.82
CA ILE A 50 -4.39 4.93 -4.15
C ILE A 50 -5.03 5.82 -3.09
N LEU A 51 -4.48 5.77 -1.88
CA LEU A 51 -4.86 6.63 -0.76
C LEU A 51 -4.01 7.90 -0.76
N SER A 52 -4.68 9.05 -0.85
CA SER A 52 -4.04 10.35 -0.67
C SER A 52 -3.60 10.52 0.77
N HIS A 53 -2.41 11.08 0.98
CA HIS A 53 -1.91 11.39 2.32
C HIS A 53 -1.13 12.70 2.32
N THR A 54 -1.02 13.30 3.52
CA THR A 54 -0.13 14.42 3.76
C THR A 54 1.25 13.90 4.14
N GLU A 55 2.29 14.54 3.64
CA GLU A 55 3.66 14.24 4.04
C GLU A 55 3.84 14.41 5.54
N GLY A 56 4.47 13.42 6.18
CA GLY A 56 4.90 13.56 7.56
C GLY A 56 6.14 14.44 7.67
N SER A 57 6.48 14.89 8.87
CA SER A 57 7.66 15.74 9.14
C SER A 57 9.02 15.04 8.90
N GLY A 58 9.02 13.85 8.29
CA GLY A 58 10.22 13.12 7.91
C GLY A 58 11.10 12.76 9.11
N PRO A 59 12.45 12.78 8.97
CA PRO A 59 13.38 12.46 10.05
C PRO A 59 13.17 13.27 11.33
N THR A 60 12.65 14.50 11.23
CA THR A 60 12.37 15.35 12.40
C THR A 60 11.24 14.82 13.29
N ALA A 61 10.36 13.96 12.75
CA ALA A 61 9.34 13.28 13.55
C ALA A 61 9.93 12.19 14.48
N PHE A 62 11.18 11.76 14.24
CA PHE A 62 11.82 10.68 14.98
C PHE A 62 12.93 11.23 15.88
N ALA A 63 12.62 11.45 17.15
CA ALA A 63 13.52 12.08 18.14
C ALA A 63 14.91 11.42 18.27
N HIS A 64 15.06 10.15 17.90
CA HIS A 64 16.31 9.39 18.00
C HIS A 64 17.12 9.30 16.70
N LYS A 65 16.62 9.85 15.58
CA LYS A 65 17.30 9.77 14.29
C LYS A 65 18.18 11.01 14.09
N ARG A 66 19.49 10.82 13.96
CA ARG A 66 20.42 11.91 13.60
C ARG A 66 19.98 12.51 12.27
N ILE A 67 19.62 13.78 12.29
CA ILE A 67 19.37 14.56 11.08
C ILE A 67 20.73 14.73 10.41
N THR A 68 20.94 14.07 9.27
CA THR A 68 22.10 14.32 8.40
C THR A 68 21.76 15.48 7.47
N ASP A 69 22.72 16.35 7.18
CA ASP A 69 22.52 17.56 6.35
C ASP A 69 21.92 17.27 4.96
N SER A 70 22.01 16.04 4.47
CA SER A 70 21.32 15.56 3.27
C SER A 70 19.79 15.63 3.33
N ALA A 71 19.18 15.60 4.53
CA ALA A 71 17.74 15.72 4.71
C ALA A 71 17.24 17.17 4.53
N GLN A 72 18.13 18.17 4.62
CA GLN A 72 17.78 19.58 4.39
C GLN A 72 17.73 19.96 2.91
N LEU A 73 18.30 19.13 2.03
CA LEU A 73 18.45 19.43 0.59
C LEU A 73 17.27 18.96 -0.28
N TRP A 74 16.26 18.30 0.28
CA TRP A 74 15.02 17.96 -0.45
C TRP A 74 14.01 19.11 -0.48
N GLY A 75 14.52 20.33 -0.62
CA GLY A 75 13.73 21.46 -1.10
C GLY A 75 13.76 21.45 -2.63
N ASP A 76 12.60 21.31 -3.24
CA ASP A 76 12.28 21.87 -4.58
C ASP A 76 12.31 20.97 -5.83
N GLY A 77 12.41 19.63 -5.74
CA GLY A 77 12.38 18.83 -6.97
C GLY A 77 11.99 17.36 -6.85
N GLN A 78 10.86 17.02 -7.51
CA GLN A 78 10.37 15.67 -7.88
C GLN A 78 9.97 14.69 -6.76
N GLU A 79 8.71 14.26 -6.84
CA GLU A 79 8.03 13.18 -6.10
C GLU A 79 8.45 13.02 -4.63
N LYS A 80 7.73 13.74 -3.76
CA LYS A 80 8.02 13.87 -2.34
C LYS A 80 7.83 12.57 -1.52
N CYS A 81 7.14 11.57 -2.08
CA CYS A 81 6.94 10.26 -1.47
C CYS A 81 7.42 9.15 -2.42
N THR A 82 8.29 8.26 -1.93
CA THR A 82 8.89 7.17 -2.72
C THR A 82 8.02 5.91 -2.80
N SER A 83 6.81 5.95 -2.25
CA SER A 83 5.96 4.78 -2.08
C SER A 83 4.50 5.15 -2.23
N TYR A 84 3.72 4.21 -2.77
CA TYR A 84 2.28 4.33 -2.87
C TYR A 84 1.62 3.71 -1.64
N PHE A 85 0.64 4.41 -1.09
CA PHE A 85 -0.27 3.87 -0.09
C PHE A 85 -1.56 3.50 -0.82
N THR A 86 -2.01 2.27 -0.64
CA THR A 86 -3.17 1.75 -1.39
C THR A 86 -4.13 1.05 -0.45
N GLU A 87 -5.40 1.02 -0.83
CA GLU A 87 -6.36 0.09 -0.21
C GLU A 87 -5.89 -1.36 -0.40
N PRO A 88 -6.13 -2.23 0.60
CA PRO A 88 -5.89 -3.66 0.48
C PRO A 88 -6.53 -4.27 -0.77
N VAL A 89 -5.73 -4.93 -1.61
CA VAL A 89 -6.19 -5.60 -2.84
C VAL A 89 -6.44 -7.08 -2.56
N GLN A 90 -7.44 -7.70 -3.21
CA GLN A 90 -7.80 -9.11 -3.00
C GLN A 90 -6.63 -10.10 -3.06
N TRP A 91 -5.59 -9.86 -3.86
CA TRP A 91 -4.43 -10.77 -3.91
C TRP A 91 -3.55 -10.70 -2.65
N MET A 92 -3.68 -9.63 -1.84
CA MET A 92 -2.97 -9.44 -0.58
C MET A 92 -3.63 -10.19 0.59
N GLU A 93 -4.84 -10.71 0.40
CA GLU A 93 -5.63 -11.39 1.44
C GLU A 93 -4.81 -12.45 2.22
N PRO A 94 -4.04 -13.35 1.60
CA PRO A 94 -3.27 -14.35 2.35
C PRO A 94 -2.22 -13.73 3.30
N ALA A 95 -1.58 -12.62 2.92
CA ALA A 95 -0.61 -11.92 3.77
C ALA A 95 -1.31 -11.19 4.92
N LEU A 96 -2.47 -10.60 4.64
CA LEU A 96 -3.26 -9.88 5.64
C LEU A 96 -3.86 -10.82 6.70
N LEU A 97 -4.28 -12.02 6.28
CA LEU A 97 -4.80 -13.07 7.18
C LEU A 97 -3.70 -13.80 7.97
N GLY A 98 -2.43 -13.40 7.84
CA GLY A 98 -1.30 -14.06 8.49
C GLY A 98 -1.02 -15.48 7.98
N VAL A 99 -1.56 -15.84 6.80
CA VAL A 99 -1.27 -17.13 6.14
C VAL A 99 0.12 -17.09 5.48
N MET A 100 0.58 -15.89 5.12
CA MET A 100 1.91 -15.63 4.61
C MET A 100 2.63 -14.61 5.51
N GLU A 101 3.87 -14.94 5.88
CA GLU A 101 4.75 -14.05 6.66
C GLU A 101 5.70 -13.26 5.74
N GLY A 102 6.00 -12.01 6.09
CA GLY A 102 6.98 -11.17 5.40
C GLY A 102 6.40 -10.13 4.44
N GLN A 103 7.27 -9.54 3.62
CA GLN A 103 6.89 -8.51 2.63
C GLN A 103 6.56 -9.16 1.29
N VAL A 104 5.47 -8.71 0.67
CA VAL A 104 4.99 -9.13 -0.66
C VAL A 104 5.13 -8.03 -1.70
#